data_AF-A0A2S2DCQ6-F1
#
_entry.id   AF-A0A2S2DCQ6-F1
#
_cell.length_a   1.000
_cell.length_b   1.000
_cell.length_c   1.000
_cell.angle_alpha   90.00
_cell.angle_beta   90.00
_cell.angle_gamma   90.00
#
_symmetry.space_group_name_H-M   'P 1'
#
loop_
_entity.id
_entity.type
_entity.pdbx_description
1 polymer ?
#
loop_
_entity_poly.entity_id
_entity_poly.type
_entity_poly.pdbx_seq_one_letter_code
_entity_poly.pdbx_strand_id
1 'polypeptide(L)' 'MGIVNIEDDLHDQVRLATRVSCRSINAQAAFWIKIGMLCETNPTLSFNEIVQRELAAAGVSAPPLTLSAA' A
#
# COMPACT_ATOMS: atom_id res chain seq x y z
N MET A 1 -17.81 9.28 9.42
CA MET A 1 -16.96 8.23 8.82
C MET A 1 -17.88 7.18 8.23
N GLY A 2 -17.74 6.85 6.95
CA GLY A 2 -18.46 5.73 6.35
C GLY A 2 -17.91 4.42 6.90
N ILE A 3 -18.77 3.55 7.40
CA ILE A 3 -18.36 2.20 7.84
C ILE A 3 -18.23 1.36 6.57
N VAL A 4 -17.03 0.83 6.33
CA VAL A 4 -16.79 -0.16 5.27
C VAL A 4 -16.86 -1.53 5.93
N ASN A 5 -17.82 -2.36 5.50
CA ASN A 5 -17.91 -3.73 5.97
C ASN A 5 -16.82 -4.57 5.30
N ILE A 6 -16.10 -5.34 6.11
CA ILE A 6 -15.04 -6.27 5.67
C ILE A 6 -15.25 -7.60 6.36
N GLU A 7 -15.04 -8.69 5.64
CA GLU A 7 -15.13 -10.05 6.18
C GLU A 7 -14.13 -10.24 7.32
N ASP A 8 -14.51 -10.99 8.36
CA ASP A 8 -13.71 -11.16 9.58
C ASP A 8 -12.31 -11.73 9.27
N ASP A 9 -12.24 -12.77 8.43
CA ASP A 9 -10.97 -13.38 8.02
C ASP A 9 -10.06 -12.37 7.30
N LEU A 10 -10.62 -11.52 6.44
CA LEU A 10 -9.86 -10.48 5.75
C LEU A 10 -9.39 -9.39 6.73
N HIS A 11 -10.25 -8.98 7.67
CA HIS A 11 -9.89 -8.04 8.72
C HIS A 11 -8.70 -8.56 9.54
N ASP A 12 -8.68 -9.85 9.87
CA ASP A 12 -7.57 -10.49 10.59
C ASP A 12 -6.29 -10.52 9.76
N GLN A 13 -6.36 -10.84 8.46
CA GLN A 13 -5.19 -10.77 7.58
C GLN A 13 -4.64 -9.33 7.46
N VAL A 14 -5.52 -8.33 7.30
CA VAL A 14 -5.13 -6.91 7.26
C VAL A 14 -4.46 -6.52 8.58
N ARG A 15 -5.01 -6.96 9.72
CA ARG A 15 -4.41 -6.74 11.05
C ARG A 15 -3.01 -7.35 11.13
N LEU A 16 -2.78 -8.56 10.65
CA LEU A 16 -1.45 -9.18 10.65
C LEU A 16 -0.45 -8.41 9.76
N ALA A 17 -0.89 -7.97 8.58
CA ALA A 17 -0.05 -7.23 7.63
C ALA A 17 0.50 -5.91 8.19
N THR A 18 -0.24 -5.25 9.11
CA THR A 18 0.20 -4.01 9.79
C THR A 18 1.57 -4.15 10.45
N ARG A 19 1.91 -5.35 10.95
CA ARG A 19 3.17 -5.63 11.66
C ARG A 19 4.38 -5.51 10.75
N VAL A 20 4.23 -5.84 9.46
CA VAL A 20 5.32 -5.79 8.47
C VAL A 20 5.37 -4.42 7.82
N SER A 21 4.21 -3.79 7.59
CA SER A 21 4.12 -2.52 6.87
C SER A 21 4.30 -1.28 7.75
N CYS A 22 4.47 -1.47 9.07
CA CYS A 22 4.61 -0.40 10.07
C CYS A 22 3.49 0.65 10.01
N ARG A 23 2.25 0.21 9.79
CA ARG A 23 1.06 1.07 9.63
C ARG A 23 -0.06 0.68 10.59
N SER A 24 -0.98 1.59 10.91
CA SER A 24 -2.21 1.21 11.62
C SER A 24 -3.13 0.37 10.71
N ILE A 25 -4.09 -0.35 11.30
CA ILE A 25 -5.06 -1.15 10.53
C ILE A 25 -5.86 -0.29 9.54
N ASN A 26 -6.28 0.90 9.97
CA ASN A 26 -6.99 1.85 9.10
C ASN A 26 -6.09 2.37 7.97
N ALA A 27 -4.80 2.63 8.25
CA ALA A 27 -3.85 3.06 7.22
C ALA A 27 -3.54 1.93 6.21
N GLN A 28 -3.54 0.67 6.67
CA GLN A 28 -3.37 -0.50 5.81
C GLN A 28 -4.59 -0.69 4.89
N ALA A 29 -5.81 -0.55 5.42
CA ALA A 29 -7.04 -0.60 4.62
C ALA A 29 -7.12 0.56 3.62
N ALA A 30 -6.87 1.80 4.08
CA ALA A 30 -6.87 2.98 3.22
C ALA A 30 -5.85 2.88 2.08
N PHE A 31 -4.67 2.32 2.34
CA PHE A 31 -3.68 2.04 1.30
C PHE A 31 -4.25 1.14 0.20
N TRP A 32 -4.83 0.00 0.56
CA TRP A 32 -5.37 -0.94 -0.44
C TRP A 32 -6.59 -0.39 -1.18
N ILE A 33 -7.46 0.37 -0.51
CA ILE A 33 -8.59 1.06 -1.18
C ILE A 33 -8.07 2.06 -2.23
N LYS A 34 -7.07 2.88 -1.86
CA LYS A 34 -6.46 3.84 -2.79
C LYS A 34 -5.78 3.14 -3.97
N ILE A 35 -4.98 2.10 -3.68
CA ILE A 35 -4.29 1.33 -4.73
C ILE A 35 -5.28 0.66 -5.67
N GLY A 36 -6.34 0.01 -5.15
CA GLY A 36 -7.38 -0.62 -5.96
C GLY A 36 -8.03 0.38 -6.92
N MET A 37 -8.45 1.55 -6.42
CA MET A 37 -9.00 2.62 -7.24
C MET A 37 -8.00 3.10 -8.32
N LEU A 38 -6.71 3.22 -7.99
CA LEU A 38 -5.69 3.63 -8.96
C LEU A 38 -5.47 2.56 -10.05
N CYS A 39 -5.48 1.28 -9.69
CA CYS A 39 -5.42 0.18 -10.64
C CYS A 39 -6.64 0.17 -11.57
N GLU A 40 -7.85 0.36 -11.04
CA GLU A 40 -9.09 0.41 -11.83
C GLU A 40 -9.10 1.59 -12.82
N THR A 41 -8.62 2.75 -12.38
CA THR A 41 -8.60 3.98 -13.21
C THR A 41 -7.41 4.05 -14.18
N ASN A 42 -6.37 3.23 -13.98
CA ASN A 42 -5.18 3.17 -14.82
C ASN A 42 -4.83 1.70 -15.16
N PRO A 43 -5.70 0.99 -15.91
CA PRO A 43 -5.61 -0.47 -16.08
C PRO A 43 -4.36 -0.96 -16.82
N THR A 44 -3.64 -0.05 -17.49
CA THR A 44 -2.38 -0.37 -18.19
C THR A 44 -1.15 -0.27 -17.29
N LEU A 45 -1.28 0.32 -16.10
CA LEU A 45 -0.17 0.46 -15.15
C LEU A 45 -0.14 -0.73 -14.20
N SER A 46 1.06 -1.25 -13.97
CA SER A 46 1.30 -2.22 -12.92
C SER A 46 1.22 -1.57 -11.54
N PHE A 47 1.01 -2.40 -10.51
CA PHE A 47 1.08 -1.96 -9.11
C PHE A 47 2.38 -1.20 -8.79
N ASN A 48 3.52 -1.69 -9.30
CA ASN A 48 4.82 -1.08 -9.05
C ASN A 48 4.93 0.32 -9.66
N GLU A 49 4.42 0.51 -10.88
CA GLU A 49 4.40 1.83 -11.54
C GLU A 49 3.49 2.82 -10.80
N ILE A 50 2.33 2.36 -10.33
CA ILE A 50 1.42 3.17 -9.51
C ILE A 50 2.13 3.60 -8.22
N VAL A 51 2.73 2.66 -7.48
CA VAL A 51 3.42 2.97 -6.22
C VAL A 51 4.59 3.92 -6.46
N GLN A 52 5.40 3.69 -7.50
CA GLN A 52 6.52 4.56 -7.85
C GLN A 52 6.04 5.99 -8.15
N ARG A 53 4.97 6.14 -8.93
CA ARG A 53 4.37 7.43 -9.24
C ARG A 53 3.87 8.15 -8.00
N GLU A 54 3.17 7.45 -7.10
CA GLU A 54 2.66 8.02 -5.86
C GLU A 54 3.79 8.47 -4.91
N LEU A 55 4.86 7.67 -4.80
CA LEU A 55 6.05 8.03 -4.01
C LEU A 55 6.76 9.25 -4.61
N ALA A 56 6.93 9.30 -5.93
CA ALA A 56 7.53 10.43 -6.63
C ALA A 56 6.68 11.71 -6.47
N ALA A 57 5.36 11.61 -6.60
CA ALA A 57 4.44 12.73 -6.40
C ALA A 57 4.46 13.27 -4.96
N ALA A 58 4.70 12.39 -3.97
CA ALA A 58 4.90 12.76 -2.58
C ALA A 58 6.31 13.32 -2.28
N GLY A 59 7.22 13.35 -3.26
CA GLY A 59 8.59 13.81 -3.08
C GLY A 59 9.48 12.84 -2.29
N VAL A 60 9.08 11.57 -2.18
CA VAL A 60 9.89 10.55 -1.49
C VAL A 60 11.10 10.21 -2.33
N SER A 61 12.29 10.42 -1.77
CA SER A 61 13.56 9.97 -2.34
C SER A 61 14.07 8.79 -1.52
N ALA A 62 14.16 7.61 -2.13
CA ALA A 62 14.71 6.43 -1.47
C ALA A 62 16.24 6.50 -1.46
N PRO A 63 16.90 6.25 -0.32
CA PRO A 63 18.35 6.08 -0.31
C PRO A 63 18.74 4.86 -1.17
N PRO A 64 19.90 4.90 -1.85
CA PRO A 64 20.37 3.76 -2.62
C PRO A 64 20.53 2.53 -1.71
N LEU A 65 20.04 1.38 -2.19
CA LEU A 65 20.26 0.11 -1.49
C LEU A 65 21.75 -0.22 -1.55
N THR A 66 22.46 0.02 -0.46
CA THR A 66 23.84 -0.46 -0.30
C THR A 66 23.81 -1.98 -0.23
N LEU A 67 24.23 -2.65 -1.31
CA LEU A 67 24.50 -4.08 -1.26
C LEU A 67 25.65 -4.30 -0.27
N SER A 68 25.35 -4.81 0.93
CA SER A 68 26.39 -5.35 1.79
C SER A 68 26.92 -6.60 1.10
N ALA A 69 28.18 -6.57 0.66
CA ALA A 69 28.85 -7.76 0.16
C ALA A 69 28.84 -8.82 1.27
N ALA A 70 28.47 -10.05 0.89
CA ALA A 70 28.50 -11.23 1.74
C ALA A 70 29.94 -11.70 2.00
#